data_AF-A0A7J9FE98-F1
#
_entry.id   AF-A0A7J9FE98-F1
#
_cell.length_a   1.000
_cell.length_b   1.000
_cell.length_c   1.000
_cell.angle_alpha   90.00
_cell.angle_beta   90.00
_cell.angle_gamma   90.00
#
_symmetry.space_group_name_H-M   'P 1'
#
loop_
_entity.id
_entity.type
_entity.pdbx_description
1 polymer ?
#
loop_
_entity_poly.entity_id
_entity_poly.type
_entity_poly.pdbx_seq_one_letter_code
_entity_poly.pdbx_strand_id
1 'polypeptide(L)'
;MFWKIKVLKRKPGEKEAKKISEKIAKQVQPIMPKHKWRFKLLSEFYSNNPAFLGLTVGAGIHVKLRLRRPNRDWDFYPFDQVLDPMLHELCHNAHGPHNASFYKLWDELRKVHFHSFR
;
A
#
# COMPACT_ATOMS: atom_id res chain seq x y z
N MET A 1 3.28 8.10 -9.83
CA MET A 1 3.41 8.95 -8.63
C MET A 1 2.06 9.09 -7.93
N PHE A 2 2.06 9.23 -6.60
CA PHE A 2 0.89 9.62 -5.82
C PHE A 2 0.77 11.14 -5.76
N TRP A 3 -0.44 11.67 -5.93
CA TRP A 3 -0.67 13.12 -5.95
C TRP A 3 -1.01 13.65 -4.56
N LYS A 4 -1.65 12.82 -3.74
CA LYS A 4 -2.03 13.13 -2.36
C LYS A 4 -1.79 11.93 -1.47
N ILE A 5 -1.38 12.22 -0.24
CA ILE A 5 -1.28 11.25 0.86
C ILE A 5 -2.15 11.77 2.00
N LYS A 6 -3.00 10.90 2.57
CA LYS A 6 -3.89 11.23 3.70
C LYS A 6 -3.77 10.20 4.81
N VAL A 7 -3.82 10.65 6.05
CA VAL A 7 -3.83 9.77 7.23
C VAL A 7 -5.02 10.08 8.13
N LEU A 8 -5.31 9.21 9.10
CA LEU A 8 -6.44 9.37 10.01
C LEU A 8 -6.14 10.49 11.03
N LYS A 9 -6.73 11.67 10.81
CA LYS A 9 -6.53 12.89 11.63
C LYS A 9 -6.90 12.78 13.12
N ARG A 10 -7.80 11.86 13.46
CA ARG A 10 -8.30 11.68 14.84
C ARG A 10 -7.60 10.54 15.58
N LYS A 11 -6.61 9.90 14.95
CA LYS A 11 -5.82 8.82 15.57
C LYS A 11 -4.50 9.40 16.11
N PRO A 12 -3.98 8.88 17.23
CA PRO A 12 -2.70 9.31 17.76
C PRO A 12 -1.57 9.09 16.75
N GLY A 13 -0.42 9.75 16.92
CA GLY A 13 0.74 9.51 16.06
C GLY A 13 0.53 9.85 14.57
N GLU A 14 -0.31 10.83 14.24
CA GLU A 14 -0.58 11.26 12.85
C GLU A 14 0.71 11.53 12.06
N LYS A 15 1.69 12.19 12.69
CA LYS A 15 3.00 12.47 12.08
C LYS A 15 3.74 11.19 11.68
N GLU A 16 3.66 10.16 12.51
CA GLU A 16 4.31 8.87 12.24
C GLU A 16 3.60 8.12 11.12
N ALA A 17 2.27 8.07 11.15
CA ALA A 17 1.47 7.50 10.08
C ALA A 17 1.77 8.16 8.72
N LYS A 18 1.94 9.49 8.73
CA LYS A 18 2.28 10.26 7.51
C LYS A 18 3.67 9.89 7.00
N LYS A 19 4.67 9.81 7.88
CA LYS A 19 6.04 9.38 7.52
C LYS A 19 6.05 7.97 6.93
N ILE A 20 5.33 7.02 7.53
CA ILE A 20 5.20 5.65 7.00
C ILE A 20 4.58 5.69 5.60
N SER A 21 3.49 6.43 5.42
CA SER A 21 2.79 6.53 4.13
C SER A 21 3.67 7.16 3.04
N GLU A 22 4.42 8.21 3.38
CA GLU A 22 5.38 8.87 2.47
C GLU A 22 6.52 7.93 2.08
N LYS A 23 7.04 7.15 3.04
CA LYS A 23 8.08 6.15 2.78
C LYS A 23 7.57 5.05 1.85
N ILE A 24 6.37 4.54 2.07
CA ILE A 24 5.72 3.55 1.20
C ILE A 24 5.53 4.10 -0.21
N ALA A 25 4.97 5.31 -0.33
CA ALA A 25 4.76 5.97 -1.62
C ALA A 25 6.08 6.15 -2.39
N LYS A 26 7.15 6.56 -1.70
CA LYS A 26 8.49 6.71 -2.27
C LYS A 26 9.05 5.36 -2.73
N GLN A 27 8.87 4.30 -1.94
CA GLN A 27 9.39 2.97 -2.25
C GLN A 27 8.82 2.41 -3.55
N VAL A 28 7.51 2.60 -3.79
CA VAL A 28 6.85 2.05 -4.99
C VAL A 28 6.86 3.01 -6.19
N GLN A 29 7.27 4.26 -6.00
CA GLN A 29 7.28 5.29 -7.06
C GLN A 29 8.04 4.86 -8.33
N PRO A 30 9.19 4.13 -8.26
CA PRO A 30 9.89 3.64 -9.44
C PRO A 30 9.16 2.54 -10.24
N ILE A 31 8.23 1.79 -9.63
CA ILE A 31 7.41 0.79 -10.34
C ILE A 31 6.42 1.49 -11.27
N MET A 32 5.76 2.53 -10.75
CA MET A 32 4.62 3.17 -11.40
C MET A 32 4.86 3.58 -12.87
N PRO A 33 5.96 4.28 -13.23
CA PRO A 33 6.18 4.66 -14.63
C PRO A 33 6.45 3.45 -15.54
N LYS A 34 7.11 2.40 -15.05
CA LYS A 34 7.39 1.17 -15.83
C LYS A 34 6.11 0.47 -16.28
N HIS A 35 5.06 0.52 -15.44
CA HIS A 35 3.75 -0.08 -15.72
C HIS A 35 2.70 0.94 -16.20
N LYS A 36 3.08 2.20 -16.44
CA LYS A 36 2.17 3.31 -16.78
C LYS A 36 1.04 3.54 -15.76
N TRP A 37 1.25 3.16 -14.50
CA TRP A 37 0.27 3.29 -13.42
C TRP A 37 0.24 4.70 -12.83
N ARG A 38 -0.96 5.17 -12.50
CA ARG A 38 -1.19 6.47 -11.88
C ARG A 38 -2.22 6.34 -10.76
N PHE A 39 -1.84 6.74 -9.55
CA PHE A 39 -2.76 6.78 -8.42
C PHE A 39 -2.92 8.17 -7.88
N LYS A 40 -4.16 8.64 -7.75
CA LYS A 40 -4.43 10.00 -7.24
C LYS A 40 -4.16 10.09 -5.74
N LEU A 41 -4.52 9.06 -4.98
CA LEU A 41 -4.52 9.10 -3.52
C LEU A 41 -3.98 7.80 -2.91
N LEU A 42 -3.08 7.95 -1.95
CA LEU A 42 -2.79 6.95 -0.94
C LEU A 42 -3.40 7.42 0.38
N SER A 43 -4.16 6.57 1.07
CA SER A 43 -4.62 6.91 2.42
C SER A 43 -4.52 5.80 3.44
N GLU A 44 -4.34 6.17 4.69
CA GLU A 44 -4.60 5.27 5.81
C GLU A 44 -6.11 4.96 5.89
N PHE A 45 -6.46 3.73 6.28
CA PHE A 45 -7.82 3.39 6.69
C PHE A 45 -7.83 2.48 7.91
N TYR A 46 -9.03 2.35 8.49
CA TYR A 46 -9.34 1.39 9.54
C TYR A 46 -10.56 0.58 9.11
N SER A 47 -10.52 -0.73 9.34
CA SER A 47 -11.63 -1.67 9.15
C SER A 47 -11.78 -2.52 10.41
N ASN A 48 -13.01 -2.92 10.73
CA ASN A 48 -13.26 -3.85 11.83
C ASN A 48 -12.81 -5.28 11.49
N ASN A 49 -12.72 -5.63 10.20
CA ASN A 49 -12.18 -6.91 9.79
C ASN A 49 -10.64 -6.85 9.83
N PRO A 50 -9.98 -7.65 10.70
CA PRO A 50 -8.54 -7.56 10.86
C PRO A 50 -7.73 -8.03 9.65
N ALA A 51 -8.32 -8.83 8.75
CA ALA A 51 -7.67 -9.36 7.56
C ALA A 51 -7.51 -8.32 6.43
N PHE A 52 -8.26 -7.20 6.49
CA PHE A 52 -8.17 -6.14 5.48
C PHE A 52 -6.97 -5.23 5.74
N LEU A 53 -5.88 -5.46 5.00
CA LEU A 53 -4.65 -4.67 5.07
C LEU A 53 -4.54 -3.62 3.96
N GLY A 54 -5.23 -3.82 2.85
CA GLY A 54 -5.24 -2.95 1.68
C GLY A 54 -6.62 -2.89 1.02
N LEU A 55 -6.84 -1.86 0.20
CA LEU A 55 -7.96 -1.78 -0.73
C LEU A 55 -7.67 -0.82 -1.89
N THR A 56 -7.84 -1.29 -3.11
CA THR A 56 -7.83 -0.49 -4.33
C THR A 56 -9.25 -0.10 -4.73
N VAL A 57 -9.49 1.19 -4.97
CA VAL A 57 -10.79 1.72 -5.39
C VAL A 57 -10.66 2.36 -6.77
N GLY A 58 -11.57 2.00 -7.68
CA GLY A 58 -11.70 2.60 -9.01
C GLY A 58 -10.51 2.33 -9.93
N ALA A 59 -10.01 1.09 -9.96
CA ALA A 59 -8.93 0.64 -10.86
C ALA A 59 -7.73 1.60 -10.90
N GLY A 60 -7.18 1.91 -9.72
CA GLY A 60 -5.99 2.75 -9.63
C GLY A 60 -6.21 4.17 -9.17
N ILE A 61 -7.42 4.59 -8.86
CA ILE A 61 -7.64 5.98 -8.42
C ILE A 61 -7.14 6.18 -6.98
N HIS A 62 -7.42 5.23 -6.10
CA HIS A 62 -7.17 5.35 -4.67
C HIS A 62 -6.73 4.01 -4.07
N VAL A 63 -5.58 4.00 -3.39
CA VAL A 63 -5.17 2.90 -2.51
C VAL A 63 -5.39 3.29 -1.05
N LYS A 64 -5.99 2.39 -0.29
CA LYS A 64 -6.11 2.49 1.16
C LYS A 64 -5.21 1.43 1.79
N LEU A 65 -4.41 1.82 2.78
CA LEU A 65 -3.57 0.92 3.56
C LEU A 65 -3.88 0.99 5.04
N ARG A 66 -3.86 -0.16 5.69
CA ARG A 66 -3.93 -0.24 7.14
C ARG A 66 -2.52 -0.11 7.68
N LEU A 67 -2.28 0.92 8.49
CA LEU A 67 -0.96 1.17 9.09
C LEU A 67 -0.84 0.65 10.51
N ARG A 68 -1.98 0.46 11.20
CA ARG A 68 -2.06 0.16 12.63
C ARG A 68 -2.67 -1.20 12.88
N ARG A 69 -2.21 -1.87 13.93
CA ARG A 69 -2.82 -3.11 14.40
C ARG A 69 -4.25 -2.85 14.89
N PRO A 70 -5.17 -3.81 14.69
CA PRO A 70 -6.54 -3.69 15.18
C PRO A 70 -6.56 -3.45 16.68
N ASN A 71 -7.42 -2.53 17.13
CA ASN A 71 -7.60 -2.15 18.53
C ASN A 71 -6.34 -1.63 19.25
N ARG A 72 -5.30 -1.23 18.50
CA ARG A 72 -4.04 -0.72 19.07
C ARG A 72 -3.55 0.47 18.27
N ASP A 73 -4.09 1.65 18.59
CA ASP A 73 -3.84 2.84 17.78
C ASP A 73 -2.37 3.30 17.76
N TRP A 74 -1.57 2.99 18.78
CA TRP A 74 -0.13 3.32 18.81
C TRP A 74 0.78 2.25 18.18
N ASP A 75 0.24 1.06 17.86
CA ASP A 75 0.99 -0.09 17.37
C ASP A 75 0.92 -0.14 15.84
N PHE A 76 1.96 0.38 15.19
CA PHE A 76 2.08 0.37 13.73
C PHE A 76 2.66 -0.95 13.22
N TYR A 77 2.19 -1.39 12.06
CA TYR A 77 2.82 -2.52 11.37
C TYR A 77 4.24 -2.17 10.94
N PRO A 78 5.18 -3.13 10.97
CA PRO A 78 6.49 -2.97 10.35
C PRO A 78 6.35 -2.57 8.88
N PHE A 79 7.31 -1.77 8.38
CA PHE A 79 7.29 -1.24 7.02
C PHE A 79 7.01 -2.30 5.95
N ASP A 80 7.68 -3.45 6.02
CA ASP A 80 7.54 -4.53 5.04
C ASP A 80 6.14 -5.17 5.06
N GLN A 81 5.50 -5.22 6.23
CA GLN A 81 4.12 -5.71 6.37
C GLN A 81 3.08 -4.72 5.81
N VAL A 82 3.46 -3.46 5.62
CA VAL A 82 2.64 -2.45 4.93
C VAL A 82 2.97 -2.40 3.43
N LEU A 83 4.25 -2.60 3.08
CA LEU A 83 4.71 -2.60 1.70
C LEU A 83 4.11 -3.76 0.91
N ASP A 84 4.02 -4.96 1.49
CA ASP A 84 3.50 -6.12 0.76
C ASP A 84 2.03 -5.97 0.32
N PRO A 85 1.09 -5.55 1.21
CA PRO A 85 -0.25 -5.14 0.79
C PRO A 85 -0.22 -4.01 -0.23
N MET A 86 0.68 -3.03 -0.12
CA MET A 86 0.80 -1.97 -1.13
C MET A 86 1.12 -2.54 -2.52
N LEU A 87 2.06 -3.49 -2.63
CA LEU A 87 2.40 -4.14 -3.89
C LEU A 87 1.23 -4.97 -4.44
N HIS A 88 0.49 -5.65 -3.56
CA HIS A 88 -0.75 -6.35 -3.91
C HIS A 88 -1.77 -5.38 -4.53
N GLU A 89 -2.02 -4.24 -3.88
CA GLU A 89 -2.96 -3.23 -4.36
C GLU A 89 -2.53 -2.60 -5.70
N LEU A 90 -1.22 -2.46 -5.95
CA LEU A 90 -0.74 -2.02 -7.25
C LEU A 90 -1.10 -2.99 -8.37
N CYS A 91 -1.07 -4.30 -8.11
CA CYS A 91 -1.41 -5.33 -9.08
C CYS A 91 -2.86 -5.23 -9.56
N HIS A 92 -3.76 -4.72 -8.72
CA HIS A 92 -5.17 -4.49 -9.07
C HIS A 92 -5.40 -3.45 -10.17
N ASN A 93 -4.37 -2.71 -10.62
CA ASN A 93 -4.45 -1.93 -11.85
C ASN A 93 -4.42 -2.76 -13.14
N ALA A 94 -3.76 -3.91 -13.11
CA ALA A 94 -3.63 -4.78 -14.27
C ALA A 94 -4.58 -5.98 -14.19
N HIS A 95 -4.81 -6.49 -12.98
CA HIS A 95 -5.55 -7.72 -12.74
C HIS A 95 -6.55 -7.54 -11.61
N GLY A 96 -7.84 -7.52 -11.95
CA GLY A 96 -8.92 -7.51 -10.95
C GLY A 96 -8.96 -8.79 -10.11
N PRO A 97 -9.15 -9.98 -10.71
CA PRO A 97 -9.23 -11.23 -9.97
C PRO A 97 -7.84 -11.75 -9.53
N HIS A 98 -7.79 -12.42 -8.38
CA HIS A 98 -6.60 -13.11 -7.85
C HIS A 98 -6.33 -14.43 -8.60
N ASN A 99 -5.99 -14.33 -9.88
CA ASN A 99 -5.63 -15.47 -10.73
C ASN A 99 -4.10 -15.62 -10.86
N ALA A 100 -3.65 -16.61 -11.63
CA ALA A 100 -2.22 -16.87 -11.82
C ALA A 100 -1.43 -15.64 -12.34
N SER A 101 -2.02 -14.83 -13.22
CA SER A 101 -1.39 -13.60 -13.73
C SER A 101 -1.23 -12.54 -12.64
N PHE A 102 -2.22 -12.40 -11.75
CA PHE A 102 -2.12 -11.53 -10.58
C PHE A 102 -0.94 -11.93 -9.69
N TYR A 103 -0.85 -13.20 -9.30
CA TYR A 103 0.20 -13.69 -8.41
C TYR A 103 1.58 -13.58 -9.04
N LYS A 104 1.70 -13.89 -10.34
CA LYS A 104 2.95 -13.71 -11.08
C LYS A 104 3.44 -12.26 -11.03
N LEU A 105 2.56 -11.29 -11.30
CA LEU A 105 2.90 -9.87 -11.23
C LEU A 105 3.29 -9.47 -9.81
N TRP A 106 2.54 -9.91 -8.80
CA TRP A 106 2.85 -9.59 -7.41
C TRP A 106 4.23 -10.12 -6.98
N ASP A 107 4.56 -11.36 -7.36
CA ASP A 107 5.89 -11.94 -7.11
C ASP A 107 7.01 -11.17 -7.81
N GLU A 108 6.79 -10.73 -9.05
CA GLU A 108 7.75 -9.90 -9.79
C GLU A 108 8.01 -8.57 -9.07
N LEU A 109 6.95 -7.89 -8.60
CA LEU A 109 7.10 -6.66 -7.82
C LEU A 109 7.83 -6.91 -6.48
N ARG A 110 7.52 -8.01 -5.79
CA ARG A 110 8.17 -8.41 -4.54
C ARG A 110 9.66 -8.71 -4.74
N LYS A 111 10.06 -9.33 -5.85
CA LYS A 111 11.47 -9.60 -6.14
C LYS A 111 12.29 -8.31 -6.22
N VAL A 112 11.78 -7.30 -6.93
CA VAL A 112 12.44 -6.00 -7.04
C VAL A 112 12.64 -5.35 -5.66
N HIS A 113 11.71 -5.51 -4.73
CA HIS A 113 11.75 -4.83 -3.44
C HIS A 113 12.39 -5.61 -2.30
N PHE A 114 12.20 -6.92 -2.21
CA PHE A 114 12.70 -7.71 -1.09
C PHE A 114 14.03 -8.42 -1.38
N HIS A 115 14.43 -8.56 -2.65
CA HIS A 115 15.72 -9.17 -3.00
C HIS A 115 16.82 -8.13 -3.27
N SER A 116 16.48 -6.85 -3.38
CA SER A 116 17.48 -5.77 -3.52
C SER A 116 18.11 -5.34 -2.17
N PHE A 117 17.76 -6.00 -1.06
CA PHE A 117 18.31 -5.76 0.28
C PHE A 117 19.03 -6.99 0.88
N ARG A 118 19.46 -7.93 0.03
CA ARG A 118 20.43 -8.97 0.39
C ARG A 118 21.77 -8.69 -0.26
#